data_AF-X1FLK6-F1
#
_entry.id   AF-X1FLK6-F1
#
_cell.length_a   1.000
_cell.length_b   1.000
_cell.length_c   1.000
_cell.angle_alpha   90.00
_cell.angle_beta   90.00
_cell.angle_gamma   90.00
#
_symmetry.space_group_name_H-M   'P 1'
#
loop_
_entity.id
_entity.type
_entity.pdbx_description
1 polymer ?
#
loop_
_entity_poly.entity_id
_entity_poly.type
_entity_poly.pdbx_seq_one_letter_code
_entity_poly.pdbx_strand_id
1 'polypeptide(L)' 'MAKNKDYYNILEIKKDASEEEIKLAYRRLAKKFHPDLNKTDPKAKEKFIELHEAYDLIHHRRLFLL' A
#
# COMPACT_ATOMS: atom_id res chain seq x y z
N MET A 1 1.16 -3.63 -22.19
CA MET A 1 1.60 -4.63 -21.18
C MET A 1 1.00 -4.23 -19.86
N ALA A 2 -0.04 -4.93 -19.39
CA ALA A 2 -0.60 -4.69 -18.07
C ALA A 2 0.51 -4.99 -17.04
N LYS A 3 1.13 -3.94 -16.50
CA LYS A 3 2.00 -4.06 -15.34
C LYS A 3 1.05 -4.47 -14.21
N ASN A 4 0.86 -5.79 -14.05
CA ASN A 4 0.30 -6.38 -12.85
C ASN A 4 1.26 -5.98 -11.72
N LYS A 5 1.16 -4.73 -11.26
CA LYS A 5 1.77 -4.31 -10.01
C LYS A 5 1.17 -5.30 -9.01
N ASP A 6 1.97 -6.24 -8.53
CA ASP A 6 1.52 -7.18 -7.51
C ASP A 6 1.30 -6.37 -6.24
N TYR A 7 0.12 -5.78 -6.09
CA TYR A 7 -0.27 -4.97 -4.94
C TYR A 7 -0.11 -5.75 -3.62
N TYR A 8 -0.31 -7.07 -3.70
CA TYR A 8 0.00 -8.01 -2.62
C TYR A 8 1.49 -8.01 -2.23
N ASN A 9 2.41 -7.93 -3.20
CA ASN A 9 3.84 -7.82 -2.92
C ASN A 9 4.20 -6.45 -2.32
N ILE A 10 3.53 -5.37 -2.74
CA ILE A 10 3.73 -4.02 -2.18
C ILE A 10 3.30 -3.99 -0.71
N LEU A 11 2.18 -4.64 -0.38
CA LEU A 11 1.71 -4.80 0.99
C LEU A 11 2.46 -5.88 1.78
N GLU A 12 3.40 -6.60 1.15
CA GLU A 12 4.12 -7.74 1.72
C GLU A 12 3.18 -8.82 2.30
N ILE A 13 2.07 -9.08 1.60
CA ILE A 13 1.06 -10.06 1.97
C ILE A 13 0.88 -11.09 0.87
N LYS A 14 0.25 -12.21 1.22
CA LYS A 14 -0.16 -13.22 0.24
C LYS A 14 -1.45 -12.79 -0.48
N LYS A 15 -1.72 -13.44 -1.62
CA LYS A 15 -2.92 -13.18 -2.44
C LYS A 15 -4.23 -13.63 -1.76
N ASP A 16 -4.12 -14.57 -0.82
CA ASP A 16 -5.19 -15.11 0.02
C ASP A 16 -5.30 -14.40 1.38
N ALA A 17 -4.57 -13.30 1.58
CA ALA A 17 -4.59 -12.56 2.83
C ALA A 17 -6.00 -12.04 3.15
N SER A 18 -6.36 -12.17 4.42
CA SER A 18 -7.61 -11.64 4.97
C SER A 18 -7.62 -10.10 5.00
N GLU A 19 -8.81 -9.51 5.08
CA GLU A 19 -8.94 -8.05 5.23
C GLU A 19 -8.20 -7.50 6.46
N GLU A 20 -8.15 -8.27 7.54
CA GLU A 20 -7.42 -7.91 8.75
C GLU A 20 -5.91 -7.87 8.50
N GLU A 21 -5.36 -8.87 7.80
CA GLU A 21 -3.96 -8.90 7.40
C GLU A 21 -3.61 -7.74 6.45
N ILE A 22 -4.49 -7.42 5.50
CA ILE A 22 -4.31 -6.27 4.59
C ILE A 22 -4.24 -4.97 5.40
N LYS A 23 -5.17 -4.75 6.34
CA LYS A 23 -5.20 -3.56 7.21
C LYS A 23 -3.98 -3.48 8.11
N LEU A 24 -3.55 -4.59 8.71
CA LEU A 24 -2.38 -4.67 9.57
C LEU A 24 -1.09 -4.37 8.80
N ALA A 25 -0.94 -4.98 7.62
CA ALA A 25 0.21 -4.78 6.75
C ALA A 25 0.30 -3.33 6.26
N TYR A 26 -0.82 -2.74 5.82
CA TYR A 26 -0.89 -1.34 5.45
C TYR A 26 -0.46 -0.43 6.60
N ARG A 27 -1.01 -0.61 7.81
CA ARG A 27 -0.66 0.20 8.99
C ARG A 27 0.82 0.10 9.34
N ARG A 28 1.41 -1.11 9.26
CA ARG A 28 2.84 -1.35 9.52
C ARG A 28 3.72 -0.61 8.51
N LEU A 29 3.41 -0.75 7.22
CA LEU A 29 4.18 -0.16 6.13
C LEU A 29 3.99 1.36 6.03
N ALA A 30 2.79 1.87 6.31
CA ALA A 30 2.50 3.30 6.32
C ALA A 30 3.31 4.03 7.39
N LYS A 31 3.46 3.42 8.58
CA LYS A 31 4.38 3.94 9.61
C LYS A 31 5.84 3.88 9.15
N LYS A 32 6.27 2.78 8.53
CA LYS A 32 7.64 2.61 8.05
C LYS A 32 8.03 3.65 7.00
N PHE A 33 7.12 3.97 6.08
CA PHE A 33 7.36 4.91 4.97
C PHE A 33 6.76 6.30 5.22
N HIS A 34 6.29 6.60 6.43
CA HIS A 34 5.65 7.86 6.74
C HIS A 34 6.59 9.04 6.42
N PRO A 35 6.11 10.11 5.77
CA PRO A 35 6.93 11.26 5.40
C PRO A 35 7.57 11.93 6.63
N ASP A 36 6.90 11.93 7.79
CA ASP A 36 7.48 12.48 9.03
C ASP A 36 8.72 11.71 9.52
N LEU A 37 8.78 10.40 9.27
CA LEU A 37 9.90 9.56 9.67
C LEU A 37 10.98 9.51 8.57
N ASN A 38 10.62 9.84 7.33
CA ASN A 38 11.49 9.74 6.16
C ASN A 38 11.57 11.06 5.37
N LYS A 39 11.76 12.19 6.07
CA LYS A 39 11.72 13.54 5.48
C LYS A 39 12.75 13.78 4.37
N THR A 40 13.86 13.04 4.39
CA THR A 40 14.97 13.18 3.45
C THR A 40 15.05 12.07 2.41
N ASP A 41 14.20 11.04 2.48
CA ASP A 41 14.20 9.93 1.52
C ASP A 41 13.06 10.08 0.51
N PRO A 42 13.32 10.55 -0.73
CA PRO A 42 12.30 10.65 -1.77
C PRO A 42 11.72 9.29 -2.14
N LYS A 43 12.46 8.19 -1.96
CA LYS A 43 11.97 6.83 -2.23
C LYS A 43 10.94 6.36 -1.20
N ALA A 44 11.01 6.85 0.03
CA ALA A 44 10.00 6.55 1.04
C ALA A 44 8.64 7.15 0.66
N LYS A 45 8.64 8.36 0.11
CA LYS A 45 7.43 9.00 -0.43
C LYS A 45 6.84 8.19 -1.59
N GLU A 46 7.66 7.77 -2.55
CA GLU A 46 7.21 6.92 -3.66
C GLU A 46 6.60 5.60 -3.16
N LYS A 47 7.28 4.92 -2.23
CA LYS A 47 6.76 3.69 -1.61
C LYS A 47 5.47 3.91 -0.83
N PHE A 48 5.34 5.05 -0.15
CA PHE A 48 4.11 5.40 0.57
C PHE A 48 2.93 5.60 -0.39
N ILE A 49 3.15 6.25 -1.54
CA ILE A 49 2.15 6.41 -2.60
C ILE A 49 1.76 5.04 -3.16
N GLU A 50 2.74 4.20 -3.53
CA GLU A 50 2.48 2.85 -4.05
C GLU A 50 1.72 1.97 -3.06
N LEU A 51 2.06 2.06 -1.76
CA LEU A 51 1.39 1.36 -0.68
C LEU A 51 -0.08 1.79 -0.56
N HIS A 52 -0.36 3.09 -0.70
CA HIS A 52 -1.71 3.63 -0.66
C HIS A 52 -2.52 3.17 -1.87
N GLU A 53 -1.96 3.25 -3.08
CA GLU A 53 -2.58 2.71 -4.30
C GLU A 53 -2.90 1.21 -4.17
N ALA A 54 -1.98 0.43 -3.60
CA ALA A 54 -2.15 -1.00 -3.38
C ALA A 54 -3.30 -1.31 -2.41
N TYR A 55 -3.33 -0.60 -1.29
CA TYR A 55 -4.36 -0.77 -0.28
C TYR A 55 -5.73 -0.38 -0.82
N ASP A 56 -5.83 0.77 -1.52
CA ASP A 56 -7.07 1.16 -2.17
C ASP A 56 -7.49 0.11 -3.21
N LEU A 57 -6.63 -0.31 -4.13
CA LEU A 57 -7.08 -1.28 -5.15
C LEU A 57 -7.54 -2.63 -4.59
N ILE A 58 -6.91 -3.13 -3.53
CA ILE A 58 -7.31 -4.39 -2.89
C ILE A 58 -8.57 -4.21 -2.05
N HIS A 59 -8.65 -3.12 -1.28
CA HIS A 59 -9.74 -2.92 -0.33
C HIS A 59 -11.02 -2.38 -0.99
N HIS A 60 -10.90 -1.88 -2.22
CA HIS A 60 -11.85 -0.96 -2.77
C HIS A 60 -12.40 -1.48 -4.10
N ARG A 61 -13.40 -2.36 -3.97
CA ARG A 61 -14.46 -2.56 -4.95
C ARG A 61 -15.27 -1.25 -5.08
N ARG A 62 -14.70 -0.30 -5.84
CA ARG A 62 -15.27 1.01 -6.24
C ARG A 62 -15.72 1.92 -5.08
N LEU A 63 -14.97 2.98 -4.79
CA LEU A 63 -15.56 4.24 -4.33
C LEU A 63 -15.12 5.30 -5.31
N PHE A 64 -16.14 5.99 -5.80
CA PHE A 64 -16.03 7.32 -6.36
C PHE A 64 -15.27 8.19 -5.36
N LEU A 65 -14.14 8.73 -5.83
CA LEU A 65 -13.49 9.85 -5.19
C LEU A 65 -14.37 11.08 -5.41
N LEU A 66 -14.80 11.73 -4.32
CA LEU A 66 -15.15 13.15 -4.28
C LEU A 66 -14.21 13.82 -3.28
#